data_AF-A0A4T0FKN1-F1
#
_entry.id   AF-A0A4T0FKN1-F1
#
_cell.length_a   1.000
_cell.length_b   1.000
_cell.length_c   1.000
_cell.angle_alpha   90.00
_cell.angle_beta   90.00
_cell.angle_gamma   90.00
#
_symmetry.space_group_name_H-M   'P 1'
#
loop_
_entity.id
_entity.type
_entity.pdbx_description
1 polymer ?
#
loop_
_entity_poly.entity_id
_entity_poly.type
_entity_poly.pdbx_seq_one_letter_code
_entity_poly.pdbx_strand_id
1 'polypeptide(L)'
;MYKKTKSSSSSSSKPFKPPLISNKPKHKNDADLLFRYKQLSHARNDKLANLDELIEKWRCISQTTSVQLFQLLNYADDLIFQDFLHTLSIDAERLGYSKEQDEFV
;
A
#
# COMPACT_ATOMS: atom_id res chain seq x y z
N MET A 1 63.23 41.97 -62.72
CA MET A 1 63.06 41.68 -61.28
C MET A 1 61.62 41.96 -60.89
N TYR A 2 60.81 40.95 -60.59
CA TYR A 2 59.70 40.98 -59.62
C TYR A 2 59.41 39.52 -59.20
N LYS A 3 59.07 39.33 -57.92
CA LYS A 3 59.18 38.09 -57.13
C LYS A 3 57.82 37.38 -56.95
N LYS A 4 57.87 36.03 -56.92
CA LYS A 4 57.07 35.04 -56.14
C LYS A 4 55.54 35.04 -56.40
N THR A 5 54.74 33.98 -56.24
CA THR A 5 54.70 32.86 -55.26
C THR A 5 53.90 31.66 -55.82
N LYS A 6 54.30 30.42 -55.46
CA LYS A 6 53.43 29.24 -55.49
C LYS A 6 52.38 29.34 -54.36
N SER A 7 51.14 28.97 -54.64
CA SER A 7 50.15 28.60 -53.62
C SER A 7 49.07 27.68 -54.21
N SER A 8 49.36 26.39 -54.19
CA SER A 8 48.33 25.35 -54.15
C SER A 8 47.67 25.40 -52.77
N SER A 9 46.35 25.61 -52.71
CA SER A 9 45.58 25.29 -51.51
C SER A 9 44.24 24.69 -51.92
N SER A 10 44.11 23.38 -51.69
CA SER A 10 42.88 22.63 -51.82
C SER A 10 41.88 23.11 -50.79
N SER A 11 40.78 23.71 -51.25
CA SER A 11 39.62 23.98 -50.41
C SER A 11 38.91 22.66 -50.12
N SER A 12 39.21 22.03 -48.98
CA SER A 12 38.34 20.99 -48.41
C SER A 12 37.45 21.64 -47.35
N SER A 13 36.25 22.01 -47.80
CA SER A 13 35.14 22.35 -46.91
C SER A 13 34.80 21.11 -46.08
N LYS A 14 35.21 21.09 -44.81
CA LYS A 14 34.66 20.14 -43.84
C LYS A 14 33.16 20.39 -43.74
N PRO A 15 32.30 19.38 -43.91
CA PRO A 15 30.88 19.56 -43.73
C PRO A 15 30.60 19.91 -42.26
N PHE A 16 29.86 20.99 -42.05
CA PHE A 16 29.38 21.39 -40.73
C PHE A 16 28.50 20.26 -40.20
N LYS A 17 28.97 19.51 -39.18
CA LYS A 17 28.10 18.62 -38.41
C LYS A 17 27.43 19.47 -37.35
N PRO A 18 26.11 19.71 -37.41
CA PRO A 18 25.42 20.36 -36.30
C PRO A 18 25.60 19.51 -35.03
N PRO A 19 25.70 20.14 -33.85
CA PRO A 19 25.79 19.40 -32.60
C PRO A 19 24.54 18.52 -32.49
N LEU A 20 24.73 17.22 -32.32
CA LEU A 20 23.66 16.30 -31.96
C LEU A 20 23.17 16.71 -30.57
N ILE A 21 22.15 17.57 -30.54
CA ILE A 21 21.38 17.84 -29.32
C ILE A 21 20.69 16.52 -28.98
N SER A 22 21.35 15.74 -28.13
CA SER A 22 20.75 14.60 -27.45
C SER A 22 19.68 15.14 -26.50
N ASN A 23 18.47 15.33 -27.01
CA ASN A 23 17.27 15.39 -26.19
C ASN A 23 16.95 13.98 -25.69
N LYS A 24 17.82 13.42 -24.86
CA LYS A 24 17.41 12.32 -23.98
C LYS A 24 16.75 12.98 -22.77
N PRO A 25 15.47 12.70 -22.48
CA PRO A 25 14.88 13.14 -21.23
C PRO A 25 15.72 12.57 -20.08
N LYS A 26 15.92 13.37 -19.04
CA LYS A 26 16.66 12.99 -17.83
C LYS A 26 15.97 11.81 -17.14
N HIS A 27 16.29 10.58 -17.55
CA HIS A 27 15.78 9.32 -17.01
C HIS A 27 16.14 9.03 -15.54
N LYS A 28 16.76 9.99 -14.84
CA LYS A 28 17.09 9.87 -13.40
C LYS A 28 15.86 10.09 -12.50
N ASN A 29 14.85 10.83 -12.97
CA ASN A 29 13.65 11.11 -12.17
C ASN A 29 12.67 9.94 -12.15
N ASP A 30 12.52 9.19 -13.26
CA ASP A 30 11.54 8.10 -13.33
C ASP A 30 11.89 6.91 -12.43
N ALA A 31 13.18 6.61 -12.30
CA ALA A 31 13.65 5.56 -11.41
C ALA A 31 13.48 5.94 -9.93
N ASP A 32 13.75 7.20 -9.56
CA ASP A 32 13.53 7.71 -8.20
C ASP A 32 12.04 7.77 -7.85
N LEU A 33 11.20 8.20 -8.79
CA LEU A 33 9.74 8.18 -8.67
C LEU A 33 9.19 6.75 -8.47
N LEU A 34 9.63 5.78 -9.27
CA LEU A 34 9.24 4.38 -9.12
C LEU A 34 9.70 3.80 -7.77
N PHE A 35 10.89 4.16 -7.31
CA PHE A 35 11.42 3.74 -6.02
C PHE A 35 10.59 4.30 -4.86
N ARG A 36 10.31 5.60 -4.85
CA ARG A 36 9.44 6.24 -3.84
C ARG A 36 8.03 5.66 -3.85
N TYR A 37 7.47 5.43 -5.04
CA TYR A 37 6.16 4.79 -5.17
C TYR A 37 6.13 3.39 -4.57
N LYS A 38 7.15 2.56 -4.82
CA LYS A 38 7.28 1.23 -4.21
C LYS A 38 7.38 1.32 -2.68
N GLN A 39 8.16 2.25 -2.15
CA GLN A 39 8.26 2.45 -0.69
C GLN A 39 6.92 2.88 -0.07
N LEU A 40 6.20 3.80 -0.71
CA LEU A 40 4.86 4.23 -0.27
C LEU A 40 3.85 3.08 -0.30
N SER A 41 3.89 2.26 -1.36
CA SER A 41 3.06 1.07 -1.48
C SER A 41 3.35 0.05 -0.37
N HIS A 42 4.62 -0.24 -0.08
CA HIS A 42 5.01 -1.11 1.02
C HIS A 42 4.57 -0.55 2.38
N ALA A 43 4.85 0.72 2.66
CA ALA A 43 4.43 1.34 3.92
C ALA A 43 2.89 1.35 4.10
N ARG A 44 2.13 1.45 3.00
CA ARG A 44 0.67 1.31 3.02
C ARG A 44 0.27 -0.13 3.34
N ASN A 45 0.88 -1.11 2.69
CA ASN A 45 0.59 -2.53 2.94
C ASN A 45 0.94 -2.94 4.37
N ASP A 46 2.07 -2.49 4.91
CA ASP A 46 2.48 -2.77 6.28
C ASP A 46 1.50 -2.16 7.30
N LYS A 47 1.03 -0.93 7.05
CA LYS A 47 0.01 -0.29 7.89
C LYS A 47 -1.33 -1.00 7.82
N LEU A 48 -1.75 -1.46 6.64
CA LEU A 48 -2.98 -2.22 6.48
C LEU A 48 -2.89 -3.58 7.20
N ALA A 49 -1.78 -4.30 7.04
CA ALA A 49 -1.54 -5.55 7.75
C ALA A 49 -1.55 -5.37 9.28
N ASN A 50 -0.98 -4.28 9.80
CA ASN A 50 -1.03 -3.97 11.22
C ASN A 50 -2.46 -3.61 11.69
N LEU A 51 -3.25 -2.92 10.86
CA LEU A 51 -4.65 -2.67 11.16
C LEU A 51 -5.48 -3.96 11.20
N ASP A 52 -5.26 -4.87 10.25
CA ASP A 52 -5.92 -6.18 10.23
C ASP A 52 -5.55 -6.98 11.48
N GLU A 53 -4.28 -6.99 11.88
CA GLU A 53 -3.82 -7.64 13.13
C GLU A 53 -4.48 -7.04 14.37
N LEU A 54 -4.64 -5.70 14.42
CA LEU A 54 -5.31 -5.04 15.54
C LEU A 54 -6.81 -5.36 15.58
N ILE A 55 -7.47 -5.39 14.43
CA ILE A 55 -8.89 -5.78 14.33
C ILE A 55 -9.08 -7.19 14.87
N GLU A 56 -8.22 -8.13 14.47
CA GLU A 56 -8.26 -9.52 14.94
C GLU A 56 -8.07 -9.62 16.46
N LYS A 57 -7.11 -8.88 17.03
CA LYS A 57 -6.90 -8.83 18.48
C LYS A 57 -8.12 -8.29 19.21
N TRP A 58 -8.69 -7.18 18.73
CA TRP A 58 -9.90 -6.60 19.33
C TRP A 58 -11.10 -7.53 19.21
N ARG A 59 -11.24 -8.24 18.09
CA ARG A 59 -12.29 -9.24 17.90
C ARG A 59 -12.15 -10.37 18.92
N CYS A 60 -10.97 -10.96 19.04
CA CYS A 60 -10.69 -12.05 20.00
C CYS A 60 -10.97 -11.63 21.46
N ILE A 61 -10.54 -10.43 21.86
CA ILE A 61 -10.86 -9.87 23.18
C ILE A 61 -12.37 -9.74 23.36
N SER A 62 -13.05 -9.14 22.38
CA SER A 62 -14.49 -8.90 22.44
C SER A 62 -15.30 -10.21 22.51
N GLN A 63 -14.91 -11.23 21.76
CA GLN A 63 -15.52 -12.57 21.80
C GLN A 63 -15.36 -13.19 23.19
N THR A 64 -14.13 -13.22 23.71
CA THR A 64 -13.81 -13.80 25.03
C THR A 64 -14.58 -13.10 26.14
N THR A 65 -14.57 -11.76 26.15
CA THR A 65 -15.28 -10.96 27.14
C THR A 65 -16.79 -11.14 27.04
N SER A 66 -17.34 -11.23 25.82
CA SER A 66 -18.79 -11.44 25.63
C SER A 66 -19.24 -12.78 26.21
N VAL A 67 -18.48 -13.85 25.99
CA VAL A 67 -18.77 -15.18 26.57
C VAL A 67 -18.70 -15.13 28.10
N GLN A 68 -17.65 -14.52 28.66
CA GLN A 68 -17.49 -14.41 30.11
C GLN A 68 -18.64 -13.61 30.75
N LEU A 69 -19.01 -12.48 30.16
CA LEU A 69 -20.11 -11.66 30.64
C LEU A 69 -21.44 -12.40 30.54
N PHE A 70 -21.67 -13.11 29.44
CA PHE A 70 -22.87 -13.90 29.26
C PHE A 70 -22.98 -15.02 30.30
N GLN A 71 -21.90 -15.77 30.57
CA GLN A 71 -21.89 -16.80 31.61
C GLN A 71 -22.19 -16.23 33.00
N LEU A 72 -21.75 -15.00 33.29
CA LEU A 72 -22.02 -14.34 34.56
C LEU A 72 -23.49 -13.87 34.68
N LEU A 73 -24.10 -13.45 33.58
CA LEU A 73 -25.46 -12.89 33.57
C LEU A 73 -26.53 -13.97 33.35
N ASN A 74 -26.21 -15.03 32.63
CA ASN A 74 -27.13 -16.11 32.29
C ASN A 74 -27.22 -17.15 33.42
N TYR A 75 -27.44 -16.71 34.65
CA TYR A 75 -27.48 -17.60 35.83
C TYR A 75 -28.65 -18.59 35.82
N ALA A 76 -29.70 -18.30 35.02
CA ALA A 76 -30.91 -19.11 34.91
C ALA A 76 -31.02 -19.88 33.59
N ASP A 77 -30.00 -19.84 32.73
CA ASP A 77 -29.97 -20.42 31.37
C ASP A 77 -31.10 -19.97 30.41
N ASP A 78 -31.89 -18.96 30.79
CA ASP A 78 -33.02 -18.45 30.00
C ASP A 78 -32.59 -17.41 28.93
N LEU A 79 -31.39 -16.85 29.03
CA LEU A 79 -30.91 -15.81 28.11
C LEU A 79 -30.28 -16.44 26.87
N ILE A 80 -30.68 -15.99 25.69
CA ILE A 80 -30.05 -16.39 24.42
C ILE A 80 -28.84 -15.47 24.15
N PHE A 81 -27.71 -16.04 23.75
CA PHE A 81 -26.46 -15.28 23.52
C PHE A 81 -26.64 -14.15 22.50
N GLN A 82 -27.42 -14.41 21.45
CA GLN A 82 -27.74 -13.40 20.45
C GLN A 82 -28.51 -12.20 21.03
N ASP A 83 -29.47 -12.43 21.91
CA ASP A 83 -30.26 -11.37 22.53
C ASP A 83 -29.40 -10.56 23.53
N PHE A 84 -28.46 -11.24 24.19
CA PHE A 84 -27.44 -10.60 24.99
C PHE A 84 -26.56 -9.66 24.15
N LEU A 85 -26.03 -10.12 23.02
CA LEU A 85 -25.24 -9.28 22.11
C LEU A 85 -26.05 -8.08 21.59
N HIS A 86 -27.31 -8.32 21.21
CA HIS A 86 -28.22 -7.26 20.76
C HIS A 86 -28.47 -6.22 21.85
N THR A 87 -28.63 -6.64 23.11
CA THR A 87 -28.80 -5.74 24.27
C THR A 87 -27.58 -4.84 24.47
N LEU A 88 -26.38 -5.35 24.21
CA LEU A 88 -25.14 -4.57 24.25
C LEU A 88 -24.89 -3.74 22.98
N SER A 89 -25.83 -3.74 22.03
CA SER A 89 -25.68 -3.11 20.71
C SER A 89 -24.45 -3.62 19.94
N ILE A 90 -24.10 -4.90 20.14
CA ILE A 90 -23.01 -5.57 19.44
C ILE A 90 -23.58 -6.27 18.22
N ASP A 91 -23.00 -5.96 17.07
CA ASP A 91 -23.30 -6.64 15.82
C ASP A 91 -22.64 -8.04 15.82
N ALA A 92 -23.46 -9.08 15.86
CA ALA A 92 -23.03 -10.47 15.88
C ALA A 92 -22.18 -10.83 14.66
N GLU A 93 -22.49 -10.30 13.48
CA GLU A 93 -21.74 -10.60 12.25
C GLU A 93 -20.33 -10.00 12.31
N ARG A 94 -20.18 -8.78 12.86
CA ARG A 94 -18.87 -8.15 13.08
C ARG A 94 -18.04 -8.86 14.13
N LEU A 95 -18.69 -9.46 15.12
CA LEU A 95 -18.03 -10.27 16.13
C LEU A 95 -17.69 -11.69 15.61
N GLY A 96 -18.18 -12.06 14.42
CA GLY A 96 -18.01 -13.39 13.84
C GLY A 96 -18.88 -14.45 14.51
N TYR A 97 -19.99 -14.08 15.14
CA TYR A 97 -20.90 -15.03 15.78
C TYR A 97 -22.00 -15.49 14.80
N SER A 98 -22.04 -16.79 14.53
CA SER A 98 -23.00 -17.44 13.66
C SER A 98 -24.24 -17.85 14.44
N LYS A 99 -25.39 -17.27 14.09
CA LYS A 99 -26.69 -17.61 14.71
C LYS A 99 -27.14 -19.03 14.37
N GLU A 100 -26.72 -19.55 13.22
CA GLU A 100 -27.12 -20.87 12.73
C GLU A 100 -26.35 -21.99 13.44
N GLN A 101 -25.10 -21.73 13.78
CA GLN A 101 -24.20 -22.70 14.40
C GLN A 101 -24.02 -22.47 15.91
N ASP A 102 -24.56 -21.37 16.44
CA ASP A 102 -24.41 -20.95 17.84
C ASP A 102 -22.94 -20.89 18.30
N GLU A 103 -22.05 -20.46 17.40
CA GLU A 103 -20.60 -20.43 17.63
C GLU A 103 -19.91 -19.27 16.89
N PHE A 104 -18.67 -18.97 17.29
CA PHE A 104 -17.82 -18.02 16.58
C PHE A 104 -17.13 -18.68 15.38
N VAL A 105 -17.16 -18.00 14.23
CA VAL A 105 -16.63 -18.43 12.92
C VAL A 105 -15.58 -17.47 12.42
#